data_AF-A0A7W5X3H3-F1
#
_entry.id   AF-A0A7W5X3H3-F1
#
_cell.length_a   1.000
_cell.length_b   1.000
_cell.length_c   1.000
_cell.angle_alpha   90.00
_cell.angle_beta   90.00
_cell.angle_gamma   90.00
#
_symmetry.space_group_name_H-M   'P 1'
#
loop_
_entity.id
_entity.type
_entity.pdbx_description
1 polymer ?
#
loop_
_entity_poly.entity_id
_entity_poly.type
_entity_poly.pdbx_seq_one_letter_code
_entity_poly.pdbx_strand_id
1 'polypeptide(L)'
;MRQTHDVVGGALKTMNDLADNLTILITASYPPAAILTMLMSEAALAFPGLRDADLAKLIDDLLQAAEDGSTSSARLIPFPLSRRREATPVLARA
;
A
#
# COMPACT_ATOMS: atom_id res chain seq x y z
N MET A 1 35.06 -12.19 -15.36
CA MET A 1 33.84 -12.97 -15.08
C MET A 1 33.07 -12.26 -13.98
N ARG A 2 32.04 -11.48 -14.32
CA ARG A 2 31.24 -10.71 -13.37
C ARG A 2 29.79 -10.81 -13.83
N GLN A 3 28.98 -11.66 -13.21
CA GLN A 3 27.52 -11.64 -13.40
C GLN A 3 26.80 -12.52 -12.39
N THR A 4 27.00 -12.26 -11.10
CA THR A 4 26.14 -12.81 -10.04
C THR A 4 25.49 -11.71 -9.19
N HIS A 5 25.78 -10.43 -9.49
CA HIS A 5 25.28 -9.28 -8.72
C HIS A 5 23.98 -8.67 -9.28
N ASP A 6 23.49 -9.16 -10.42
CA ASP A 6 22.37 -8.55 -11.16
C ASP A 6 21.03 -9.28 -10.96
N VAL A 7 21.06 -10.48 -10.35
CA VAL A 7 19.86 -11.30 -10.13
C VAL A 7 19.04 -10.74 -8.96
N VAL A 8 19.71 -10.28 -7.91
CA VAL A 8 19.06 -9.69 -6.73
C VAL A 8 18.43 -8.34 -7.05
N GLY A 9 19.08 -7.54 -7.91
CA GLY A 9 18.54 -6.26 -8.39
C GLY A 9 17.29 -6.44 -9.24
N GLY A 10 17.28 -7.45 -10.12
CA GLY A 10 16.10 -7.80 -10.94
C GLY A 10 14.91 -8.29 -10.10
N ALA A 11 15.17 -9.13 -9.11
CA ALA A 11 14.12 -9.62 -8.19
C ALA A 11 13.53 -8.49 -7.32
N LEU A 12 14.37 -7.59 -6.82
CA LEU A 12 13.89 -6.44 -6.03
C LEU A 12 13.06 -5.48 -6.89
N LYS A 13 13.52 -5.22 -8.13
CA LYS A 13 12.78 -4.37 -9.06
C LYS A 13 11.42 -4.96 -9.42
N THR A 14 11.36 -6.25 -9.73
CA THR A 14 10.09 -6.93 -10.05
C THR A 14 9.12 -6.94 -8.87
N MET A 15 9.60 -7.07 -7.63
CA MET A 15 8.74 -6.91 -6.43
C MET A 15 8.21 -5.47 -6.28
N ASN A 16 9.04 -4.45 -6.54
CA ASN A 16 8.58 -3.05 -6.52
C ASN A 16 7.56 -2.78 -7.63
N ASP A 17 7.80 -3.30 -8.84
CA ASP A 17 6.87 -3.16 -9.96
C ASP A 17 5.51 -3.81 -9.64
N LEU A 18 5.49 -4.99 -9.00
CA LEU A 18 4.27 -5.65 -8.52
C LEU A 18 3.52 -4.83 -7.45
N ALA A 19 4.25 -4.20 -6.52
CA ALA A 19 3.66 -3.36 -5.47
C ALA A 19 3.05 -2.06 -6.04
N ASP A 20 3.74 -1.43 -7.01
CA ASP A 20 3.23 -0.27 -7.73
C ASP A 20 1.96 -0.64 -8.52
N ASN A 21 1.97 -1.79 -9.19
CA ASN A 21 0.82 -2.25 -9.97
C ASN A 21 -0.39 -2.58 -9.07
N LEU A 22 -0.16 -3.19 -7.90
CA LEU A 22 -1.20 -3.38 -6.87
C LEU A 22 -1.83 -2.03 -6.47
N THR A 23 -1.01 -1.01 -6.23
CA THR A 23 -1.49 0.34 -5.87
C THR A 23 -2.35 0.95 -6.97
N ILE A 24 -1.95 0.81 -8.23
CA ILE A 24 -2.73 1.28 -9.40
C ILE A 24 -4.07 0.55 -9.47
N LEU A 25 -4.08 -0.77 -9.29
CA LEU A 25 -5.30 -1.57 -9.37
C LEU A 25 -6.28 -1.26 -8.22
N ILE A 26 -5.78 -1.04 -7.01
CA ILE A 26 -6.58 -0.60 -5.86
C ILE A 26 -7.17 0.79 -6.11
N THR A 27 -6.34 1.76 -6.52
CA THR A 27 -6.81 3.14 -6.78
C THR A 27 -7.83 3.20 -7.93
N ALA A 28 -7.69 2.33 -8.92
CA ALA A 28 -8.66 2.16 -10.00
C ALA A 28 -9.92 1.36 -9.59
N SER A 29 -10.06 0.97 -8.32
CA SER A 29 -11.23 0.26 -7.77
C SER A 29 -11.56 -1.05 -8.51
N TYR A 30 -10.53 -1.77 -8.97
CA TYR A 30 -10.74 -3.09 -9.56
C TYR A 30 -11.30 -4.07 -8.52
N PRO A 31 -12.14 -5.04 -8.94
CA PRO A 31 -12.63 -6.07 -8.03
C PRO A 31 -11.47 -6.93 -7.51
N PRO A 32 -11.44 -7.31 -6.22
CA PRO A 32 -10.31 -8.02 -5.60
C PRO A 32 -9.87 -9.29 -6.33
N ALA A 33 -10.83 -10.04 -6.89
CA ALA A 33 -10.55 -11.24 -7.67
C ALA A 33 -9.76 -10.94 -8.97
N ALA A 34 -10.02 -9.81 -9.61
CA ALA A 34 -9.28 -9.39 -10.80
C ALA A 34 -7.86 -8.92 -10.45
N ILE A 35 -7.71 -8.20 -9.33
CA ILE A 35 -6.41 -7.78 -8.80
C ILE A 35 -5.52 -9.00 -8.53
N LEU A 36 -6.05 -9.98 -7.80
CA LEU A 36 -5.36 -11.24 -7.50
C LEU A 36 -4.95 -11.98 -8.77
N THR A 37 -5.85 -12.09 -9.74
CA THR A 37 -5.57 -12.80 -11.00
C THR A 37 -4.45 -12.14 -11.82
N MET A 38 -4.45 -10.81 -11.90
CA MET A 38 -3.40 -10.05 -12.59
C MET A 38 -2.05 -10.20 -11.88
N LEU A 39 -2.02 -10.01 -10.56
CA LEU A 39 -0.78 -10.12 -9.78
C LEU A 39 -0.21 -11.55 -9.80
N MET A 40 -1.06 -12.57 -9.76
CA MET A 40 -0.62 -13.97 -9.89
C MET A 40 0.02 -14.22 -11.25
N SER A 41 -0.58 -13.71 -12.33
CA SER A 41 -0.07 -13.88 -13.69
C SER A 41 1.26 -13.16 -13.87
N GLU A 42 1.39 -11.93 -13.35
CA GLU A 42 2.63 -11.16 -13.42
C GLU A 42 3.73 -11.77 -12.56
N ALA A 43 3.41 -12.21 -11.35
CA ALA A 43 4.37 -12.84 -10.45
C ALA A 43 4.86 -14.20 -11.00
N ALA A 44 3.99 -14.99 -11.63
CA ALA A 44 4.38 -16.24 -12.29
C ALA A 44 5.37 -16.02 -13.45
N LEU A 45 5.22 -14.91 -14.19
CA LEU A 45 6.14 -14.53 -15.26
C LEU A 45 7.47 -13.96 -14.72
N ALA A 46 7.41 -13.18 -13.65
CA ALA A 46 8.58 -12.58 -13.03
C ALA A 46 9.44 -13.59 -12.26
N PHE A 47 8.82 -14.62 -11.68
CA PHE A 47 9.48 -15.64 -10.86
C PHE A 47 9.20 -17.06 -11.38
N PRO A 48 9.77 -17.46 -12.54
CA PRO A 48 9.49 -18.74 -13.20
C PRO A 48 9.97 -20.00 -12.44
N GLY A 49 10.43 -19.85 -11.19
CA GLY A 49 10.83 -20.95 -10.31
C GLY A 49 10.07 -21.02 -8.99
N LEU A 50 9.17 -20.07 -8.71
CA LEU A 50 8.31 -20.11 -7.52
C LEU A 50 7.09 -20.98 -7.77
N ARG A 51 6.67 -21.73 -6.75
CA ARG A 51 5.43 -22.51 -6.81
C ARG A 51 4.24 -21.59 -6.61
N ASP A 52 3.07 -21.99 -7.11
CA ASP A 52 1.83 -21.20 -6.95
C ASP A 52 1.53 -20.87 -5.48
N ALA A 53 1.83 -21.77 -4.54
CA ALA A 53 1.66 -21.53 -3.11
C ALA A 53 2.58 -20.41 -2.57
N ASP A 54 3.82 -20.35 -3.07
CA ASP A 54 4.80 -19.33 -2.66
C ASP A 54 4.45 -17.98 -3.30
N LEU A 55 3.99 -17.98 -4.55
CA LEU A 55 3.48 -16.81 -5.26
C LEU A 55 2.22 -16.24 -4.59
N ALA A 56 1.29 -17.11 -4.20
CA ALA A 56 0.07 -16.70 -3.50
C ALA A 56 0.40 -16.04 -2.16
N LYS A 57 1.35 -16.61 -1.41
CA LYS A 57 1.82 -16.02 -0.16
C LYS A 57 2.47 -14.65 -0.37
N LEU A 58 3.29 -14.50 -1.42
CA LEU A 58 3.93 -13.23 -1.74
C LEU A 58 2.90 -12.13 -2.07
N ILE A 59 1.81 -12.47 -2.76
CA ILE A 59 0.74 -11.53 -3.08
C ILE A 59 -0.08 -11.18 -1.83
N ASP A 60 -0.33 -12.15 -0.96
CA ASP A 60 -0.99 -11.94 0.33
C ASP A 60 -0.17 -10.99 1.22
N ASP A 61 1.14 -11.20 1.31
CA ASP A 61 2.06 -10.32 2.04
C ASP A 61 2.07 -8.89 1.45
N LEU A 62 1.98 -8.75 0.11
CA LEU A 62 1.89 -7.45 -0.57
C LEU A 62 0.56 -6.74 -0.30
N LEU A 63 -0.56 -7.47 -0.31
CA LEU A 63 -1.89 -6.95 0.03
C LEU A 63 -1.92 -6.49 1.49
N GLN A 64 -1.41 -7.32 2.40
CA GLN A 64 -1.32 -7.00 3.82
C GLN A 64 -0.45 -5.75 4.05
N ALA A 65 0.71 -5.66 3.37
CA ALA A 65 1.58 -4.48 3.44
C ALA A 65 0.89 -3.21 2.89
N ALA A 66 0.06 -3.33 1.85
CA ALA A 66 -0.74 -2.21 1.34
C ALA A 66 -1.83 -1.78 2.34
N GLU A 67 -2.49 -2.70 3.03
CA GLU A 67 -3.46 -2.39 4.08
C GLU A 67 -2.80 -1.78 5.34
N ASP A 68 -1.66 -2.31 5.77
CA ASP A 68 -0.88 -1.82 6.92
C ASP A 68 -0.20 -0.47 6.61
N GLY A 69 0.27 -0.27 5.38
CA GLY A 69 0.75 1.02 4.89
C GLY A 69 -0.37 2.05 4.79
N SER A 70 -1.58 1.62 4.41
CA SER A 70 -2.77 2.47 4.34
C SER A 70 -3.28 2.88 5.73
N THR A 71 -3.03 2.09 6.78
CA THR A 71 -3.35 2.47 8.17
C THR A 71 -2.26 3.35 8.80
N SER A 72 -1.01 3.29 8.34
CA SER A 72 0.07 4.16 8.85
C SER A 72 -0.03 5.63 8.40
N SER A 73 -0.88 5.96 7.42
CA SER A 73 -1.16 7.36 7.02
C SER A 73 -2.56 7.84 7.44
N ALA A 74 -3.15 7.23 8.46
CA ALA A 74 -4.30 7.77 9.17
C ALA A 74 -4.01 7.85 10.67
N ARG A 75 -2.84 8.37 11.05
CA ARG A 75 -2.73 9.07 12.33
C ARG A 75 -3.58 10.33 12.19
N LEU A 76 -4.90 10.15 12.32
CA LEU A 76 -5.88 11.19 12.61
C LEU A 76 -5.26 12.04 13.71
N ILE A 77 -4.64 13.16 13.33
CA ILE A 77 -4.35 14.23 14.26
C ILE A 77 -5.73 14.57 14.82
N PRO A 78 -5.98 14.39 16.13
CA PRO A 78 -7.21 14.89 16.70
C PRO A 78 -7.12 16.41 16.58
N PHE A 79 -7.78 16.97 15.56
CA PHE A 79 -8.08 18.39 15.53
C PHE A 79 -8.81 18.68 16.86
N PRO A 80 -8.32 19.62 17.68
CA PRO A 80 -9.05 19.99 18.88
C PRO A 80 -10.40 20.55 18.41
N LEU A 81 -11.46 19.81 18.74
CA LEU A 81 -12.84 20.20 18.55
C LEU A 81 -13.00 21.64 19.01
N SER A 82 -13.40 22.50 18.06
CA SER A 82 -13.78 23.90 18.28
C SER A 82 -14.80 24.01 19.41
N ARG A 83 -14.34 24.13 20.66
CA ARG A 83 -15.20 24.51 21.76
C ARG A 83 -15.40 26.02 21.68
N ARG A 84 -16.31 26.42 20.79
CA ARG A 84 -17.04 27.68 20.85
C ARG A 84 -17.67 27.75 22.24
N ARG A 85 -16.99 28.38 23.18
CA ARG A 85 -17.59 28.86 24.43
C ARG A 85 -17.58 30.37 24.34
N GLU A 86 -18.63 30.86 23.67
CA GLU A 86 -19.40 32.02 24.08
C GLU A 86 -18.61 33.04 24.93
N ALA A 87 -17.86 33.90 24.24
CA ALA A 87 -17.37 35.13 24.85
C ALA A 87 -18.55 36.09 24.93
N THR A 88 -19.22 36.09 26.08
CA THR A 88 -20.18 37.12 26.47
C THR A 88 -19.50 38.50 26.36
N PRO A 89 -20.06 39.48 25.63
CA PRO A 89 -19.47 40.80 25.54
C PRO A 89 -19.84 41.55 26.83
N VAL A 90 -18.86 41.83 27.69
CA VAL A 90 -19.04 42.89 28.69
C VAL A 90 -18.27 44.11 28.21
N LEU A 91 -19.01 44.95 27.49
CA LEU A 91 -18.70 46.33 27.21
C LEU A 91 -18.75 47.14 28.51
N ALA A 92 -17.68 47.90 28.75
CA ALA A 92 -17.62 49.21 29.39
C ALA A 92 -18.17 49.43 30.83
N ARG A 93 -17.22 49.63 31.75
CA ARG A 93 -16.99 50.86 32.54
C ARG A 93 -18.16 51.49 33.33
N ALA A 94 -17.97 51.56 34.66
CA ALA A 94 -18.24 52.71 35.51
C ALA A 94 -17.16 52.78 36.60
#